data_AF-A0A820DVH5-F1
#
_entry.id   AF-A0A820DVH5-F1
#
_cell.length_a   1.000
_cell.length_b   1.000
_cell.length_c   1.000
_cell.angle_alpha   90.00
_cell.angle_beta   90.00
_cell.angle_gamma   90.00
#
_symmetry.space_group_name_H-M   'P 1'
#
loop_
_entity.id
_entity.type
_entity.pdbx_description
1 polymer ?
#
loop_
_entity_poly.entity_id
_entity_poly.type
_entity_poly.pdbx_seq_one_letter_code
_entity_poly.pdbx_strand_id
1 'polypeptide(L)'
;SYAFSLDSLIIPSNNISSLSSSLTTTYGSTPNFFRQMKWLLWRSYMAGIRNRVHTYDALVKTFVPAIVLGLLYFNLAHRNPSRLYETNVNALLIVIIYVSATTCGTLISGTVPNAIFVFLKETQQHMYGTLVFYIQFILYILPYLSPFYYGYSILNKLQWDNGSSSAVIYFDITMLFLLFTVFNILAFIVIWWGAHRFHIAEKWQTIIEKQTIN
;
A
#
# COMPACT_ATOMS: atom_id res chain seq x y z
N SER A 1 -9.18 38.58 35.13
CA SER A 1 -8.17 37.70 35.75
C SER A 1 -8.87 36.78 36.72
N TYR A 2 -9.22 35.56 36.30
CA TYR A 2 -9.88 34.59 37.18
C TYR A 2 -8.80 33.64 37.70
N ALA A 3 -8.46 33.78 38.98
CA ALA A 3 -7.58 32.86 39.68
C ALA A 3 -8.36 31.57 39.96
N PHE A 4 -7.99 30.50 39.27
CA PHE A 4 -8.54 29.15 39.48
C PHE A 4 -7.83 28.55 40.69
N SER A 5 -8.53 28.48 41.83
CA SER A 5 -8.06 27.88 43.07
C SER A 5 -7.93 26.36 42.90
N LEU A 6 -6.72 25.82 43.11
CA LEU A 6 -6.37 24.40 42.90
C LEU A 6 -6.60 23.51 44.13
N ASP A 7 -7.14 24.06 45.23
CA ASP A 7 -7.08 23.41 46.54
C ASP A 7 -8.23 22.45 46.89
N SER A 8 -9.13 22.11 45.95
CA SER A 8 -10.32 21.29 46.27
C SER A 8 -10.45 19.97 45.53
N LEU A 9 -9.37 19.40 44.98
CA LEU A 9 -9.43 18.06 44.38
C LEU A 9 -8.46 17.07 45.03
N ILE A 10 -8.61 16.86 46.35
CA ILE A 10 -8.00 15.73 47.04
C ILE A 10 -8.83 14.49 46.71
N ILE A 11 -8.48 13.81 45.61
CA ILE A 11 -9.00 12.49 45.29
C ILE A 11 -8.35 11.50 46.28
N PRO A 12 -9.11 10.71 47.03
CA PRO A 12 -8.54 9.73 47.96
C PRO A 12 -7.61 8.75 47.22
N SER A 13 -6.37 8.66 47.69
CA SER A 13 -5.26 7.89 47.11
C SER A 13 -5.57 6.41 46.86
N ASN A 14 -6.57 5.86 47.55
CA ASN A 14 -6.93 4.45 47.50
C ASN A 14 -7.79 4.09 46.28
N ASN A 15 -8.33 5.08 45.56
CA ASN A 15 -9.09 4.87 44.33
C ASN A 15 -8.24 5.04 43.07
N ILE A 16 -7.01 5.54 43.16
CA ILE A 16 -6.17 5.79 41.97
C ILE A 16 -5.58 4.47 41.43
N SER A 17 -5.27 3.52 42.30
CA SER A 17 -4.73 2.19 41.94
C SER A 17 -5.80 1.27 41.32
N SER A 18 -7.05 1.36 41.76
CA SER A 18 -8.18 0.61 41.18
C SER A 18 -8.66 1.21 39.86
N LEU A 19 -8.65 2.55 39.74
CA LEU A 19 -8.99 3.23 38.49
C LEU A 19 -7.90 3.03 37.42
N SER A 20 -6.62 3.06 37.79
CA SER A 20 -5.50 2.80 36.86
C SER A 20 -5.44 1.35 36.41
N SER A 21 -5.77 0.38 37.27
CA SER A 21 -5.89 -1.04 36.89
C SER A 21 -7.13 -1.36 36.05
N SER A 22 -8.25 -0.65 36.23
CA SER A 22 -9.43 -0.77 35.35
C SER A 22 -9.26 -0.05 34.01
N LEU A 23 -8.53 1.07 33.98
CA LEU A 23 -8.17 1.78 32.74
C LEU A 23 -7.15 0.98 31.91
N THR A 24 -6.15 0.36 32.54
CA THR A 24 -5.15 -0.47 31.85
C THR A 24 -5.72 -1.77 31.31
N THR A 25 -6.74 -2.36 31.96
CA THR A 25 -7.43 -3.56 31.41
C THR A 25 -8.38 -3.23 30.24
N THR A 26 -8.91 -2.00 30.19
CA THR A 26 -9.81 -1.58 29.10
C THR A 26 -9.06 -1.01 27.88
N TYR A 27 -7.87 -0.42 28.09
CA TYR A 27 -7.04 0.18 27.02
C TYR A 27 -5.76 -0.62 26.67
N GLY A 28 -5.40 -1.65 27.44
CA GLY A 28 -4.11 -2.34 27.30
C GLY A 28 -4.06 -3.47 26.27
N SER A 29 -5.19 -3.86 25.67
CA SER A 29 -5.19 -4.84 24.58
C SER A 29 -4.87 -4.14 23.27
N THR A 30 -3.68 -4.41 22.72
CA THR A 30 -3.36 -3.99 21.36
C THR A 30 -4.44 -4.51 20.41
N PRO A 31 -5.07 -3.64 19.60
CA PRO A 31 -6.20 -4.05 18.78
C PRO A 31 -5.79 -5.17 17.81
N ASN A 32 -6.69 -6.12 17.57
CA ASN A 32 -6.43 -7.23 16.64
C ASN A 32 -5.90 -6.74 15.28
N PHE A 33 -5.02 -7.52 14.67
CA PHE A 33 -4.38 -7.25 13.37
C PHE A 33 -5.36 -6.69 12.30
N PHE A 34 -6.49 -7.37 12.08
CA PHE A 34 -7.49 -6.96 11.09
C PHE A 34 -8.19 -5.66 11.44
N ARG A 35 -8.35 -5.36 12.74
CA ARG A 35 -8.94 -4.10 13.20
C ARG A 35 -7.97 -2.95 12.91
N GLN A 36 -6.68 -3.13 13.21
CA GLN A 36 -5.64 -2.15 12.85
C GLN A 36 -5.63 -1.92 11.33
N MET A 37 -5.63 -2.99 10.53
CA MET A 37 -5.65 -2.93 9.07
C MET A 37 -6.83 -2.13 8.54
N LYS A 38 -8.05 -2.44 9.01
CA LYS A 38 -9.28 -1.76 8.59
C LYS A 38 -9.20 -0.25 8.85
N TRP A 39 -8.76 0.16 10.05
CA TRP A 39 -8.68 1.58 10.41
C TRP A 39 -7.60 2.33 9.64
N LEU A 40 -6.43 1.71 9.45
CA LEU A 40 -5.37 2.27 8.62
C LEU A 40 -5.82 2.41 7.17
N LEU A 41 -6.49 1.39 6.61
CA LEU A 41 -6.99 1.42 5.23
C LEU A 41 -8.03 2.51 5.06
N TRP A 42 -8.98 2.59 5.99
CA TRP A 42 -10.00 3.65 6.01
C TRP A 42 -9.38 5.04 6.08
N ARG A 43 -8.39 5.23 6.95
CA ARG A 43 -7.67 6.50 7.09
C ARG A 43 -6.95 6.89 5.81
N SER A 44 -6.20 5.97 5.20
CA SER A 44 -5.47 6.20 3.96
C SER A 44 -6.41 6.49 2.80
N TYR A 45 -7.57 5.82 2.75
CA TYR A 45 -8.63 6.09 1.78
C TYR A 45 -9.22 7.50 1.96
N MET A 46 -9.57 7.88 3.19
CA MET A 46 -10.10 9.22 3.51
C MET A 46 -9.07 10.33 3.26
N ALA A 47 -7.79 10.08 3.55
CA ALA A 47 -6.71 10.99 3.21
C ALA A 47 -6.61 11.21 1.70
N GLY A 48 -6.78 10.15 0.91
CA GLY A 48 -6.89 10.23 -0.54
C GLY A 48 -8.04 11.14 -0.97
N ILE A 49 -9.28 10.86 -0.53
CA ILE A 49 -10.47 11.66 -0.88
C ILE A 49 -10.29 13.15 -0.54
N ARG A 50 -9.66 13.44 0.61
CA ARG A 50 -9.43 14.82 1.05
C ARG A 50 -8.41 15.55 0.17
N ASN A 51 -7.40 14.86 -0.34
CA ASN A 51 -6.43 15.43 -1.27
C ASN A 51 -6.90 15.28 -2.72
N ARG A 52 -7.88 16.10 -3.10
CA ARG A 52 -8.51 16.08 -4.43
C ARG A 52 -7.50 16.19 -5.57
N VAL A 53 -6.45 16.99 -5.40
CA VAL A 53 -5.42 17.20 -6.44
C VAL A 53 -4.71 15.89 -6.74
N HIS A 54 -4.28 15.17 -5.71
CA HIS A 54 -3.55 13.92 -5.90
C HIS A 54 -4.44 12.82 -6.48
N THR A 55 -5.67 12.68 -5.99
CA THR A 55 -6.61 11.68 -6.52
C THR A 55 -7.02 12.00 -7.96
N TYR A 56 -7.24 13.27 -8.29
CA TYR A 56 -7.55 13.68 -9.66
C TYR A 56 -6.38 13.42 -10.60
N ASP A 57 -5.16 13.79 -10.21
CA ASP A 57 -3.95 13.51 -10.99
C ASP A 57 -3.77 12.00 -11.23
N ALA A 58 -3.99 11.17 -10.21
CA ALA A 58 -3.96 9.71 -10.33
C ALA A 58 -5.01 9.16 -11.30
N LEU A 59 -6.24 9.68 -11.23
CA LEU A 59 -7.33 9.27 -12.13
C LEU A 59 -7.06 9.71 -13.57
N VAL A 60 -6.61 10.95 -13.78
CA VAL A 60 -6.26 11.45 -15.12
C VAL A 60 -5.12 10.63 -15.72
N LYS A 61 -4.08 10.33 -14.94
CA LYS A 61 -2.94 9.50 -15.38
C LYS A 61 -3.31 8.05 -15.69
N THR A 62 -4.40 7.53 -15.15
CA THR A 62 -4.89 6.18 -15.48
C THR A 62 -5.89 6.18 -16.63
N PHE A 63 -6.87 7.09 -16.62
CA PHE A 63 -7.95 7.13 -17.61
C PHE A 63 -7.52 7.69 -18.97
N VAL A 64 -6.75 8.79 -19.00
CA VAL A 64 -6.34 9.41 -20.27
C VAL A 64 -5.56 8.43 -21.16
N PRO A 65 -4.49 7.77 -20.69
CA PRO A 65 -3.79 6.81 -21.53
C PRO A 65 -4.65 5.60 -21.86
N ALA A 66 -5.54 5.14 -20.96
CA ALA A 66 -6.46 4.05 -21.28
C ALA A 66 -7.40 4.41 -22.45
N ILE A 67 -7.93 5.64 -22.48
CA ILE A 67 -8.79 6.13 -23.58
C ILE A 67 -7.98 6.29 -24.86
N VAL A 68 -6.79 6.92 -24.79
CA VAL A 68 -5.92 7.12 -25.96
C VAL A 68 -5.50 5.79 -26.56
N LEU A 69 -5.10 4.83 -25.73
CA LEU A 69 -4.78 3.46 -26.18
C LEU A 69 -6.02 2.77 -26.73
N GLY A 70 -7.16 2.86 -26.04
CA GLY A 70 -8.42 2.32 -26.53
C GLY A 70 -8.79 2.83 -27.91
N LEU A 71 -8.61 4.13 -28.19
CA LEU A 71 -8.90 4.75 -29.49
C LEU A 71 -7.87 4.38 -30.56
N LEU A 72 -6.57 4.44 -30.25
CA LEU A 72 -5.49 4.09 -31.18
C LEU A 72 -5.61 2.63 -31.64
N TYR A 73 -6.06 1.74 -30.75
CA TYR A 73 -6.09 0.30 -30.93
C TYR A 73 -7.52 -0.26 -31.15
N PHE A 74 -8.54 0.61 -31.28
CA PHE A 74 -9.97 0.24 -31.37
C PHE A 74 -10.31 -0.70 -32.55
N ASN A 75 -9.48 -0.74 -33.60
CA ASN A 75 -9.82 -1.40 -34.87
C ASN A 75 -8.75 -2.40 -35.36
N LEU A 76 -8.01 -3.03 -34.44
CA LEU A 76 -6.95 -3.98 -34.81
C LEU A 76 -7.47 -5.25 -35.44
N ALA A 77 -8.56 -5.80 -34.89
CA ALA A 77 -9.07 -7.11 -35.27
C ALA A 77 -9.69 -7.12 -36.67
N HIS A 78 -10.19 -5.98 -37.16
CA HIS A 78 -10.94 -5.94 -38.40
C HIS A 78 -10.09 -5.57 -39.63
N ARG A 79 -8.90 -4.99 -39.45
CA ARG A 79 -8.20 -4.26 -40.53
C ARG A 79 -6.89 -4.88 -41.03
N ASN A 80 -6.30 -5.83 -40.31
CA ASN A 80 -4.93 -6.29 -40.58
C ASN A 80 -4.83 -7.80 -40.86
N PRO A 81 -3.97 -8.23 -41.81
CA PRO A 81 -3.61 -9.63 -41.97
C PRO A 81 -2.89 -10.16 -40.72
N SER A 82 -3.02 -11.45 -40.46
CA SER A 82 -2.68 -12.15 -39.20
C SER A 82 -1.33 -11.77 -38.58
N ARG A 83 -0.26 -11.55 -39.36
CA ARG A 83 1.07 -11.17 -38.83
C ARG A 83 1.17 -9.73 -38.29
N LEU A 84 0.49 -8.78 -38.93
CA LEU A 84 0.48 -7.38 -38.48
C LEU A 84 -0.41 -7.21 -37.23
N TYR A 85 -1.44 -8.03 -37.11
CA TYR A 85 -2.29 -8.09 -35.92
C TYR A 85 -1.48 -8.47 -34.67
N GLU A 86 -0.72 -9.57 -34.72
CA GLU A 86 0.08 -10.04 -33.57
C GLU A 86 1.11 -9.00 -33.12
N THR A 87 1.82 -8.38 -34.08
CA THR A 87 2.84 -7.36 -33.77
C THR A 87 2.22 -6.14 -33.07
N ASN A 88 1.06 -5.69 -33.54
CA ASN A 88 0.39 -4.53 -32.95
C ASN A 88 -0.19 -4.82 -31.56
N VAL A 89 -0.69 -6.05 -31.32
CA VAL A 89 -1.17 -6.46 -29.99
C VAL A 89 0.00 -6.57 -29.00
N ASN A 90 1.13 -7.15 -29.41
CA ASN A 90 2.34 -7.20 -28.58
C ASN A 90 2.83 -5.78 -28.23
N ALA A 91 2.82 -4.86 -29.20
CA ALA A 91 3.17 -3.46 -28.97
C ALA A 91 2.23 -2.79 -27.96
N LEU A 92 0.91 -3.00 -28.09
CA LEU A 92 -0.09 -2.50 -27.15
C LEU A 92 0.17 -2.99 -25.72
N LEU A 93 0.50 -4.26 -25.56
CA LEU A 93 0.79 -4.86 -24.25
C LEU A 93 2.03 -4.24 -23.59
N ILE A 94 3.12 -4.03 -24.33
CA ILE A 94 4.30 -3.34 -23.83
C ILE A 94 3.93 -1.94 -23.35
N VAL A 95 3.11 -1.21 -24.12
CA VAL A 95 2.67 0.13 -23.76
C VAL A 95 1.79 0.12 -22.50
N ILE A 96 0.88 -0.84 -22.36
CA ILE A 96 0.05 -0.99 -21.15
C ILE A 96 0.94 -1.27 -19.93
N ILE A 97 1.92 -2.15 -20.04
CA ILE A 97 2.87 -2.46 -18.96
C ILE A 97 3.64 -1.20 -18.59
N TYR A 98 4.20 -0.49 -19.57
CA TYR A 98 4.96 0.73 -19.35
C TYR A 98 4.12 1.84 -18.67
N VAL A 99 2.91 2.09 -19.16
CA VAL A 99 2.00 3.08 -18.58
C VAL A 99 1.58 2.68 -17.16
N SER A 100 1.32 1.39 -16.92
CA SER A 100 0.96 0.91 -15.57
C SER A 100 2.12 1.08 -14.58
N ALA A 101 3.35 0.73 -14.97
CA ALA A 101 4.54 0.84 -14.14
C ALA A 101 4.88 2.30 -13.82
N THR A 102 4.84 3.16 -14.83
CA THR A 102 5.08 4.61 -14.65
C THR A 102 4.01 5.24 -13.76
N THR A 103 2.73 4.91 -13.95
CA THR A 103 1.64 5.41 -13.11
C THR A 103 1.82 4.97 -11.66
N CYS A 104 2.12 3.69 -11.41
CA CYS A 104 2.40 3.19 -10.07
C CYS A 104 3.62 3.87 -9.43
N GLY A 105 4.71 4.03 -10.18
CA GLY A 105 5.91 4.73 -9.71
C GLY A 105 5.63 6.17 -9.28
N THR A 106 4.81 6.90 -10.04
CA THR A 106 4.41 8.27 -9.67
C THR A 106 3.51 8.32 -8.44
N LEU A 107 2.63 7.35 -8.25
CA LEU A 107 1.79 7.25 -7.04
C LEU A 107 2.62 6.94 -5.79
N ILE A 108 3.54 5.99 -5.90
CA ILE A 108 4.44 5.60 -4.80
C ILE A 108 5.34 6.79 -4.43
N SER A 109 6.00 7.41 -5.41
CA SER A 109 6.88 8.57 -5.13
C SER A 109 6.15 9.78 -4.54
N GLY A 110 4.88 10.01 -4.89
CA GLY A 110 4.07 11.08 -4.31
C GLY A 110 3.56 10.81 -2.89
N THR A 111 3.26 9.54 -2.56
CA THR A 111 2.61 9.17 -1.29
C THR A 111 3.58 8.66 -0.22
N VAL A 112 4.62 7.92 -0.62
CA VAL A 112 5.53 7.24 0.31
C VAL A 112 6.27 8.18 1.24
N PRO A 113 6.86 9.32 0.79
CA PRO A 113 7.61 10.19 1.69
C PRO A 113 6.74 10.69 2.86
N ASN A 114 5.52 11.13 2.56
CA ASN A 114 4.59 11.61 3.58
C ASN A 114 4.12 10.47 4.49
N ALA A 115 3.88 9.28 3.94
CA ALA A 115 3.44 8.12 4.70
C ALA A 115 4.53 7.59 5.65
N ILE A 116 5.81 7.64 5.26
CA ILE A 116 6.94 7.20 6.09
C ILE A 116 7.08 8.07 7.34
N PHE A 117 6.93 9.39 7.24
CA PHE A 117 7.02 10.27 8.42
C PHE A 117 5.94 9.96 9.46
N VAL A 118 4.70 9.76 9.00
CA VAL A 118 3.58 9.37 9.86
C VAL A 118 3.82 7.99 10.47
N PHE A 119 4.30 7.04 9.65
CA PHE A 119 4.63 5.69 10.08
C PHE A 119 5.68 5.66 11.20
N LEU A 120 6.79 6.38 11.05
CA LEU A 120 7.86 6.41 12.05
C LEU A 120 7.35 6.92 13.39
N LYS A 121 6.59 8.02 13.37
CA LYS A 121 6.00 8.62 14.57
C LYS A 121 5.02 7.68 15.28
N GLU A 122 4.16 7.00 14.53
CA GLU A 122 3.10 6.15 15.08
C GLU A 122 3.62 4.77 15.52
N THR A 123 4.69 4.28 14.88
CA THR A 123 5.37 3.04 15.25
C THR A 123 6.13 3.19 16.56
N GLN A 124 6.79 4.34 16.78
CA GLN A 124 7.40 4.68 18.07
C GLN A 124 6.38 4.71 19.22
N GLN A 125 5.12 5.05 18.91
CA GLN A 125 4.02 5.08 19.87
C GLN A 125 3.28 3.73 19.98
N HIS A 126 3.76 2.69 19.30
CA HIS A 126 3.17 1.34 19.29
C HIS A 126 1.67 1.32 18.92
N MET A 127 1.21 2.24 18.07
CA MET A 127 -0.21 2.31 17.69
C MET A 127 -0.65 1.13 16.79
N TYR A 128 0.26 0.65 15.94
CA TYR A 128 0.03 -0.51 15.06
C TYR A 128 1.33 -1.18 14.68
N GLY A 129 1.24 -2.43 14.21
CA GLY A 129 2.39 -3.21 13.76
C GLY A 129 2.88 -2.78 12.37
N THR A 130 4.19 -2.86 12.14
CA THR A 130 4.85 -2.57 10.87
C THR A 130 4.27 -3.33 9.68
N LEU A 131 3.97 -4.62 9.87
CA LEU A 131 3.38 -5.48 8.84
C LEU A 131 1.99 -4.97 8.40
N VAL A 132 1.20 -4.46 9.35
CA VAL A 132 -0.14 -3.92 9.07
C VAL A 132 -0.04 -2.72 8.14
N PHE A 133 0.90 -1.81 8.40
CA PHE A 133 1.11 -0.62 7.59
C PHE A 133 1.46 -0.96 6.13
N TYR A 134 2.41 -1.87 5.90
CA TYR A 134 2.81 -2.24 4.55
C TYR A 134 1.71 -2.95 3.76
N ILE A 135 1.02 -3.92 4.37
CA ILE A 135 -0.09 -4.61 3.69
C ILE A 135 -1.21 -3.63 3.39
N GLN A 136 -1.52 -2.73 4.32
CA GLN A 136 -2.51 -1.69 4.09
C GLN A 136 -2.12 -0.79 2.91
N PHE A 137 -0.84 -0.43 2.81
CA PHE A 137 -0.33 0.40 1.73
C PHE A 137 -0.49 -0.28 0.36
N ILE A 138 -0.18 -1.58 0.27
CA ILE A 138 -0.40 -2.38 -0.94
C ILE A 138 -1.90 -2.42 -1.30
N LEU A 139 -2.77 -2.68 -0.32
CA LEU A 139 -4.22 -2.71 -0.53
C LEU A 139 -4.79 -1.35 -0.96
N TYR A 140 -4.18 -0.25 -0.52
CA TYR A 140 -4.57 1.10 -0.94
C TYR A 140 -4.22 1.40 -2.41
N ILE A 141 -3.12 0.84 -2.92
CA ILE A 141 -2.69 1.04 -4.32
C ILE A 141 -3.52 0.17 -5.29
N LEU A 142 -4.02 -0.97 -4.81
CA LEU A 142 -4.70 -1.98 -5.63
C LEU A 142 -5.85 -1.45 -6.52
N PRO A 143 -6.74 -0.55 -6.06
CA PRO A 143 -7.82 -0.01 -6.91
C PRO A 143 -7.31 0.76 -8.14
N TYR A 144 -6.15 1.42 -8.02
CA TYR A 144 -5.54 2.18 -9.11
C TYR A 144 -4.88 1.27 -10.17
N LEU A 145 -4.57 0.04 -9.80
CA LEU A 145 -4.07 -1.00 -10.71
C LEU A 145 -5.19 -1.71 -11.48
N SER A 146 -6.43 -1.66 -10.99
CA SER A 146 -7.54 -2.46 -11.54
C SER A 146 -7.81 -2.22 -13.03
N PRO A 147 -7.79 -0.98 -13.58
CA PRO A 147 -8.07 -0.75 -15.00
C PRO A 147 -7.05 -1.41 -15.93
N PHE A 148 -5.78 -1.44 -15.52
CA PHE A 148 -4.71 -2.08 -16.29
C PHE A 148 -4.81 -3.60 -16.26
N TYR A 149 -5.17 -4.17 -15.10
CA TYR A 149 -5.41 -5.61 -14.98
C TYR A 149 -6.57 -6.07 -15.87
N TYR A 150 -7.70 -5.35 -15.85
CA TYR A 150 -8.83 -5.67 -16.72
C TYR A 150 -8.48 -5.50 -18.21
N GLY A 151 -7.78 -4.42 -18.58
CA GLY A 151 -7.30 -4.21 -19.94
C GLY A 151 -6.39 -5.34 -20.43
N TYR A 152 -5.46 -5.80 -19.59
CA TYR A 152 -4.62 -6.97 -19.87
C TYR A 152 -5.45 -8.24 -20.08
N SER A 153 -6.40 -8.52 -19.19
CA SER A 153 -7.20 -9.76 -19.25
C SER A 153 -8.04 -9.86 -20.53
N ILE A 154 -8.58 -8.73 -21.01
CA ILE A 154 -9.39 -8.65 -22.23
C ILE A 154 -8.51 -8.91 -23.46
N LEU A 155 -7.32 -8.30 -23.51
CA LEU A 155 -6.39 -8.51 -24.61
C LEU A 155 -5.89 -9.95 -24.68
N ASN A 156 -5.60 -10.55 -23.53
CA ASN A 156 -5.18 -11.94 -23.46
C ASN A 156 -6.27 -12.90 -23.95
N LYS A 157 -7.54 -12.64 -23.58
CA LYS A 157 -8.69 -13.40 -24.09
C LYS A 157 -8.86 -13.26 -25.62
N LEU A 158 -8.80 -12.04 -26.13
CA LEU A 158 -8.93 -11.76 -27.58
C LEU A 158 -7.83 -12.42 -28.41
N GLN A 159 -6.63 -12.61 -27.87
CA GLN A 159 -5.56 -13.33 -28.55
C GLN A 159 -5.69 -14.84 -28.44
N TRP A 160 -6.12 -15.36 -27.30
CA TRP A 160 -6.39 -16.79 -27.11
C TRP A 160 -7.44 -17.28 -28.10
N ASP A 161 -8.54 -16.53 -28.24
CA ASP A 161 -9.63 -16.85 -29.16
C ASP A 161 -9.18 -16.83 -30.64
N ASN A 162 -8.07 -16.14 -30.95
CA ASN A 162 -7.48 -16.07 -32.29
C ASN A 162 -6.38 -17.13 -32.57
N GLY A 163 -6.12 -18.06 -31.63
CA GLY A 163 -5.24 -19.20 -31.86
C GLY A 163 -3.74 -18.89 -31.98
N SER A 164 -3.28 -17.74 -31.49
CA SER A 164 -1.86 -17.35 -31.57
C SER A 164 -1.00 -18.16 -30.58
N SER A 165 0.10 -18.75 -31.06
CA SER A 165 1.09 -19.49 -30.25
C SER A 165 1.90 -18.61 -29.29
N SER A 166 1.67 -17.29 -29.31
CA SER A 166 2.31 -16.32 -28.41
C SER A 166 1.84 -16.42 -26.95
N ALA A 167 0.87 -17.30 -26.64
CA ALA A 167 0.38 -17.60 -25.29
C ALA A 167 1.50 -17.89 -24.25
N VAL A 168 2.65 -18.40 -24.69
CA VAL A 168 3.82 -18.65 -23.83
C VAL A 168 4.44 -17.34 -23.29
N ILE A 169 4.56 -16.31 -24.13
CA ILE A 169 5.09 -14.99 -23.74
C ILE A 169 4.15 -14.30 -22.73
N TYR A 170 2.86 -14.63 -22.77
CA TYR A 170 1.86 -14.08 -21.86
C TYR A 170 1.79 -14.81 -20.52
N PHE A 171 2.03 -16.12 -20.49
CA PHE A 171 2.33 -16.81 -19.23
C PHE A 171 3.54 -16.14 -18.55
N ASP A 172 4.58 -15.79 -19.31
CA ASP A 172 5.78 -15.13 -18.80
C ASP A 172 5.50 -13.71 -18.27
N ILE A 173 4.65 -12.91 -18.92
CA ILE A 173 4.27 -11.57 -18.42
C ILE A 173 3.38 -11.66 -17.18
N THR A 174 2.47 -12.64 -17.13
CA THR A 174 1.63 -12.89 -15.94
C THR A 174 2.49 -13.40 -14.78
N MET A 175 3.46 -14.27 -15.08
CA MET A 175 4.55 -14.66 -14.18
C MET A 175 5.41 -13.46 -13.80
N LEU A 176 5.64 -12.49 -14.67
CA LEU A 176 6.42 -11.28 -14.37
C LEU A 176 5.67 -10.37 -13.40
N PHE A 177 4.35 -10.21 -13.55
CA PHE A 177 3.51 -9.51 -12.57
C PHE A 177 3.44 -10.25 -11.23
N LEU A 178 3.34 -11.59 -11.28
CA LEU A 178 3.40 -12.43 -10.09
C LEU A 178 4.78 -12.36 -9.41
N LEU A 179 5.86 -12.34 -10.20
CA LEU A 179 7.24 -12.19 -9.77
C LEU A 179 7.47 -10.80 -9.19
N PHE A 180 6.92 -9.75 -9.80
CA PHE A 180 6.94 -8.38 -9.27
C PHE A 180 6.21 -8.33 -7.93
N THR A 181 5.08 -9.05 -7.81
CA THR A 181 4.36 -9.20 -6.54
C THR A 181 5.20 -9.95 -5.51
N VAL A 182 5.87 -11.04 -5.89
CA VAL A 182 6.79 -11.81 -5.04
C VAL A 182 7.99 -10.96 -4.62
N PHE A 183 8.60 -10.18 -5.52
CA PHE A 183 9.69 -9.27 -5.19
C PHE A 183 9.25 -8.17 -4.23
N ASN A 184 8.04 -7.63 -4.38
CA ASN A 184 7.48 -6.70 -3.42
C ASN A 184 7.26 -7.37 -2.05
N ILE A 185 6.85 -8.65 -2.01
CA ILE A 185 6.74 -9.44 -0.78
C ILE A 185 8.13 -9.72 -0.16
N LEU A 186 9.14 -10.04 -0.96
CA LEU A 186 10.51 -10.28 -0.50
C LEU A 186 11.18 -9.00 0.00
N ALA A 187 11.04 -7.89 -0.72
CA ALA A 187 11.46 -6.56 -0.28
C ALA A 187 10.78 -6.20 1.04
N PHE A 188 9.49 -6.51 1.17
CA PHE A 188 8.75 -6.40 2.42
C PHE A 188 9.37 -7.25 3.55
N ILE A 189 9.74 -8.51 3.31
CA ILE A 189 10.39 -9.39 4.31
C ILE A 189 11.77 -8.84 4.72
N VAL A 190 12.59 -8.38 3.77
CA VAL A 190 13.92 -7.81 4.05
C VAL A 190 13.82 -6.55 4.89
N ILE A 191 12.92 -5.63 4.52
CA ILE A 191 12.67 -4.40 5.27
C ILE A 191 12.09 -4.72 6.65
N TRP A 192 11.17 -5.68 6.76
CA TRP A 192 10.62 -6.14 8.03
C TRP A 192 11.69 -6.74 8.95
N TRP A 193 12.59 -7.58 8.43
CA TRP A 193 13.73 -8.12 9.19
C TRP A 193 14.64 -6.99 9.68
N GLY A 194 14.99 -6.04 8.81
CA GLY A 194 15.79 -4.87 9.18
C GLY A 194 15.17 -4.08 10.35
N ALA A 195 13.88 -3.78 10.26
CA ALA A 195 13.15 -3.08 11.33
C ALA A 195 13.10 -3.90 12.64
N HIS A 196 12.94 -5.22 12.55
CA HIS A 196 12.92 -6.10 13.71
C HIS A 196 14.27 -6.16 14.42
N ARG A 197 15.39 -6.22 13.67
CA ARG A 197 16.75 -6.16 14.26
C ARG A 197 16.99 -4.84 14.98
N PHE A 198 16.54 -3.72 14.41
CA PHE A 198 16.69 -2.41 15.02
C PHE A 198 15.97 -2.34 16.38
N HIS A 199 14.72 -2.83 16.44
CA HIS A 199 13.95 -2.85 17.68
C HIS A 199 14.56 -3.78 18.75
N ILE A 200 15.15 -4.91 18.34
CA ILE A 200 15.90 -5.78 19.26
C ILE A 200 17.14 -5.06 19.80
N ALA A 201 17.90 -4.38 18.94
CA ALA A 201 19.10 -3.64 19.35
C ALA A 201 18.77 -2.54 20.37
N GLU A 202 17.68 -1.80 20.15
CA GLU A 202 17.18 -0.78 21.09
C GLU A 202 16.82 -1.40 22.46
N LYS A 203 16.09 -2.53 22.46
CA LYS A 203 15.78 -3.26 23.71
C LYS A 203 17.04 -3.71 24.44
N TRP A 204 18.04 -4.22 23.72
CA TRP A 204 19.30 -4.64 24.34
C TRP A 204 20.05 -3.48 24.98
N GLN A 205 20.09 -2.31 24.35
CA GLN A 205 20.73 -1.13 24.96
C GLN A 205 20.04 -0.71 26.26
N THR A 206 18.70 -0.69 26.28
CA THR A 206 17.96 -0.33 27.51
C THR A 206 18.18 -1.32 28.67
N ILE A 207 18.47 -2.59 28.38
CA ILE A 207 18.78 -3.60 29.39
C ILE A 207 20.19 -3.37 29.96
N ILE A 208 21.16 -3.07 29.10
CA ILE A 208 22.55 -2.80 29.49
C ILE A 208 22.62 -1.55 30.38
N GLU A 209 21.95 -0.46 29.99
CA GLU A 209 21.91 0.78 30.78
C GLU A 209 21.34 0.55 32.19
N LYS A 210 20.29 -0.27 32.32
CA LYS A 210 19.71 -0.63 33.62
C LYS A 210 20.65 -1.45 34.50
N GLN A 211 21.55 -2.24 33.91
CA GLN A 211 22.53 -3.04 34.65
C GLN A 211 23.75 -2.23 35.08
N THR A 212 24.11 -1.15 34.37
CA THR A 212 25.24 -0.28 34.73
C THR A 212 24.96 0.74 35.82
N ILE A 213 23.68 1.00 36.12
CA ILE A 213 23.25 1.99 37.13
C ILE A 213 23.08 1.36 38.53
N ASN A 214 23.06 0.02 38.61
CA ASN A 214 23.00 -0.75 39.86
C ASN A 214 24.38 -1.34 40.20
#